data_AF-A0A8U0IE01-F1
#
_entry.id   AF-A0A8U0IE01-F1
#
_cell.length_a   1.000
_cell.length_b   1.000
_cell.length_c   1.000
_cell.angle_alpha   90.00
_cell.angle_beta   90.00
_cell.angle_gamma   90.00
#
_symmetry.space_group_name_H-M   'P 1'
#
loop_
_entity.id
_entity.type
_entity.pdbx_description
1 polymer ?
#
loop_
_entity_poly.entity_id
_entity_poly.type
_entity_poly.pdbx_seq_one_letter_code
_entity_poly.pdbx_strand_id
1 'polypeptide(L)'
;MVVELRNKILVAGGAVAVAVGAYLPWLRINPNLPPDAEVPTINYTGMGAGFEGFDFVLLGAVGLVLLLHSSSFWTPIRIVTGVGVAVFPVYYLSYSTLFRFSATFVPALGWYLTVLGGTLLSHGGGRQLPSLIHRLKATATLRE
;
A
#
# COMPACT_ATOMS: atom_id res chain seq x y z
N MET A 1 22.13 9.34 -12.75
CA MET A 1 20.97 10.25 -12.86
C MET A 1 19.65 9.52 -13.17
N VAL A 2 19.56 8.73 -14.26
CA VAL A 2 18.31 8.06 -14.68
C VAL A 2 17.70 7.13 -13.62
N VAL A 3 18.53 6.33 -12.94
CA VAL A 3 18.08 5.39 -11.89
C VAL A 3 17.49 6.11 -10.68
N GLU A 4 18.07 7.25 -10.32
CA GLU A 4 17.63 8.04 -9.17
C GLU A 4 16.30 8.75 -9.45
N LEU A 5 16.15 9.34 -10.65
CA LEU A 5 14.91 9.95 -11.11
C LEU A 5 13.77 8.93 -11.17
N ARG A 6 14.04 7.75 -11.72
CA ARG A 6 13.06 6.65 -11.77
C ARG A 6 12.60 6.25 -10.37
N ASN A 7 13.52 6.12 -9.41
CA ASN A 7 13.14 5.75 -8.04
C ASN A 7 12.30 6.85 -7.36
N LYS A 8 12.61 8.13 -7.60
CA LYS A 8 11.80 9.27 -7.15
C LYS A 8 10.37 9.19 -7.70
N ILE A 9 10.23 8.91 -8.99
CA ILE A 9 8.93 8.74 -9.65
C ILE A 9 8.17 7.55 -9.07
N LEU A 10 8.82 6.41 -8.85
CA LEU A 10 8.18 5.23 -8.25
C LEU A 10 7.69 5.50 -6.83
N VAL A 11 8.48 6.20 -6.01
CA VAL A 11 8.08 6.54 -4.64
C VAL A 11 6.94 7.56 -4.63
N ALA A 12 7.03 8.61 -5.43
CA ALA A 12 5.98 9.63 -5.52
C ALA A 12 4.68 9.04 -6.09
N GLY A 13 4.77 8.28 -7.19
CA GLY A 13 3.63 7.60 -7.79
C GLY A 13 3.01 6.56 -6.86
N GLY A 14 3.85 5.80 -6.14
CA GLY A 14 3.39 4.87 -5.12
C GLY A 14 2.63 5.58 -4.00
N ALA A 15 3.17 6.67 -3.46
CA ALA A 15 2.51 7.45 -2.42
C ALA A 15 1.18 8.06 -2.87
N VAL A 16 1.11 8.62 -4.08
CA VAL A 16 -0.13 9.14 -4.66
C VAL A 16 -1.15 8.02 -4.84
N ALA A 17 -0.73 6.86 -5.35
CA ALA A 17 -1.61 5.70 -5.52
C ALA A 17 -2.17 5.20 -4.19
N VAL A 18 -1.37 5.15 -3.13
CA VAL A 18 -1.87 4.81 -1.78
C VAL A 18 -2.83 5.87 -1.27
N ALA A 19 -2.51 7.16 -1.41
CA ALA A 19 -3.36 8.23 -0.92
C ALA A 19 -4.73 8.22 -1.61
N VAL A 20 -4.74 8.17 -2.93
CA VAL A 20 -5.98 8.07 -3.72
C VAL A 20 -6.71 6.76 -3.42
N GLY A 21 -5.97 5.66 -3.30
CA GLY A 21 -6.50 4.34 -2.96
C GLY A 21 -7.20 4.32 -1.60
N ALA A 22 -6.66 5.01 -0.59
CA ALA A 22 -7.24 5.07 0.75
C ALA A 22 -8.59 5.81 0.79
N TYR A 23 -8.80 6.79 -0.09
CA TYR A 23 -10.06 7.56 -0.15
C TYR A 23 -11.12 6.94 -1.07
N LEU A 24 -10.70 6.18 -2.08
CA LEU A 24 -11.63 5.56 -3.02
C LEU A 24 -12.33 4.34 -2.42
N PRO A 25 -13.48 3.91 -2.97
CA PRO A 25 -14.18 2.71 -2.53
C PRO A 25 -13.30 1.46 -2.57
N TRP A 26 -13.28 0.68 -1.48
CA TRP A 26 -12.53 -0.59 -1.42
C TRP A 26 -13.36 -1.81 -1.76
N LEU A 27 -14.67 -1.75 -1.55
CA LEU A 27 -15.61 -2.83 -1.80
C LEU A 27 -16.81 -2.33 -2.58
N ARG A 28 -17.30 -3.17 -3.48
CA ARG A 28 -18.54 -2.95 -4.22
C ARG A 28 -19.32 -4.24 -4.38
N ILE A 29 -20.61 -4.10 -4.68
CA ILE A 29 -21.48 -5.21 -5.06
C ILE A 29 -20.91 -5.87 -6.32
N ASN A 30 -20.92 -7.19 -6.36
CA ASN A 30 -20.47 -7.95 -7.51
C ASN A 30 -21.36 -7.64 -8.72
N PRO A 31 -20.80 -7.08 -9.82
CA PRO A 31 -21.58 -6.75 -11.00
C PRO A 31 -22.13 -7.96 -11.75
N ASN A 32 -21.63 -9.17 -11.46
CA ASN A 32 -22.08 -10.41 -12.08
C ASN A 32 -23.30 -11.04 -11.38
N LEU A 33 -23.85 -10.38 -10.36
CA LEU A 33 -25.05 -10.87 -9.70
C LEU A 33 -26.29 -10.72 -10.61
N PRO A 34 -27.20 -11.70 -10.60
CA PRO A 34 -28.52 -11.55 -11.19
C PRO A 34 -29.25 -10.30 -10.65
N PRO A 35 -30.03 -9.58 -11.48
CA PRO A 35 -30.76 -8.39 -11.03
C PRO A 35 -31.76 -8.65 -9.90
N ASP A 36 -32.20 -9.90 -9.78
CA ASP A 36 -33.13 -10.44 -8.78
C ASP A 36 -32.42 -11.11 -7.60
N ALA A 37 -31.08 -11.12 -7.58
CA ALA A 37 -30.34 -11.68 -6.47
C ALA A 37 -30.57 -10.83 -5.21
N GLU A 38 -31.11 -11.48 -4.16
CA GLU A 38 -31.22 -10.85 -2.85
C GLU A 38 -29.82 -10.55 -2.32
N VAL A 39 -29.45 -9.27 -2.35
CA VAL A 39 -28.28 -8.77 -1.63
C VAL A 39 -28.65 -8.81 -0.14
N PRO A 40 -27.81 -9.39 0.74
CA PRO A 40 -28.10 -9.43 2.17
C PRO A 40 -28.46 -8.04 2.67
N THR A 41 -29.55 -7.92 3.43
CA THR A 41 -30.00 -6.67 4.05
C THR A 41 -28.98 -6.10 5.03
N ILE A 42 -28.04 -6.92 5.47
CA ILE A 42 -26.84 -6.49 6.20
C ILE A 42 -25.88 -5.87 5.18
N ASN A 43 -26.19 -4.65 4.75
CA ASN A 43 -25.22 -3.78 4.08
C ASN A 43 -24.08 -3.51 5.08
N TYR A 44 -22.85 -3.81 4.68
CA TYR A 44 -21.71 -3.62 5.56
C TYR A 44 -21.45 -2.13 5.78
N THR A 45 -21.20 -1.75 7.03
CA THR A 45 -20.66 -0.43 7.37
C THR A 45 -19.36 -0.22 6.59
N GLY A 46 -19.25 0.90 5.88
CA GLY A 46 -18.11 1.20 5.01
C GLY A 46 -18.14 0.59 3.61
N MET A 47 -19.24 -0.07 3.22
CA MET A 47 -19.40 -0.51 1.83
C MET A 47 -19.44 0.69 0.89
N GLY A 48 -18.55 0.72 -0.11
CA GLY A 48 -18.42 1.85 -1.02
C GLY A 48 -17.63 3.04 -0.44
N ALA A 49 -17.21 2.99 0.82
CA ALA A 49 -16.33 3.98 1.42
C ALA A 49 -14.86 3.59 1.25
N GLY A 50 -13.98 4.56 1.52
CA GLY A 50 -12.54 4.34 1.64
C GLY A 50 -12.18 3.55 2.89
N PHE A 51 -10.94 3.72 3.35
CA PHE A 51 -10.43 2.95 4.47
C PHE A 51 -10.99 3.46 5.81
N GLU A 52 -12.17 3.02 6.24
CA GLU A 52 -12.77 3.49 7.50
C GLU A 52 -11.94 3.06 8.73
N GLY A 53 -11.22 4.02 9.33
CA GLY A 53 -10.61 3.90 10.67
C GLY A 53 -9.08 3.73 10.71
N PHE A 54 -8.42 3.40 9.60
CA PHE A 54 -6.94 3.39 9.52
C PHE A 54 -6.36 4.21 8.36
N ASP A 55 -7.20 4.90 7.62
CA ASP A 55 -6.88 5.94 6.64
C ASP A 55 -5.82 6.90 7.16
N PHE A 56 -5.96 7.43 8.38
CA PHE A 56 -4.96 8.34 8.96
C PHE A 56 -3.61 7.67 9.25
N VAL A 57 -3.60 6.39 9.64
CA VAL A 57 -2.37 5.65 9.96
C VAL A 57 -1.62 5.31 8.67
N LEU A 58 -2.33 4.85 7.63
CA LEU A 58 -1.74 4.56 6.33
C LEU A 58 -1.22 5.84 5.65
N LEU A 59 -2.02 6.90 5.64
CA LEU A 59 -1.63 8.20 5.10
C LEU A 59 -0.47 8.82 5.89
N GLY A 60 -0.46 8.67 7.21
CA GLY A 60 0.65 9.08 8.08
C GLY A 60 1.93 8.32 7.76
N ALA A 61 1.87 7.00 7.58
CA ALA A 61 3.02 6.19 7.23
C ALA A 61 3.58 6.53 5.83
N VAL A 62 2.70 6.74 4.84
CA VAL A 62 3.11 7.18 3.50
C VAL A 62 3.66 8.60 3.50
N GLY A 63 3.04 9.51 4.25
CA GLY A 63 3.53 10.87 4.45
C GLY A 63 4.91 10.88 5.10
N LEU A 64 5.14 10.03 6.09
CA LEU A 64 6.44 9.85 6.73
C LEU A 64 7.49 9.33 5.73
N VAL A 65 7.13 8.38 4.87
CA VAL A 65 8.01 7.87 3.79
C VAL A 65 8.38 8.97 2.79
N LEU A 66 7.45 9.86 2.45
CA LEU A 66 7.70 11.01 1.57
C LEU A 66 8.58 12.07 2.23
N LEU A 67 8.34 12.41 3.50
CA LEU A 67 9.13 13.40 4.23
C LEU A 67 10.57 12.92 4.44
N LEU A 68 10.75 11.63 4.69
CA LEU A 68 12.05 11.00 4.90
C LEU A 68 12.69 10.55 3.59
N HIS A 69 12.17 10.99 2.43
CA HIS A 69 12.64 10.59 1.11
C HIS A 69 14.11 10.95 0.83
N SER A 70 14.63 12.01 1.46
CA SER A 70 15.96 12.57 1.14
C SER A 70 17.14 11.76 1.64
N SER A 71 16.98 10.90 2.66
CA SER A 71 18.09 10.18 3.28
C SER A 71 18.02 8.67 3.06
N SER A 72 19.14 8.09 2.63
CA SER A 72 19.31 6.65 2.42
C SER A 72 19.05 5.86 3.72
N PHE A 73 19.29 6.47 4.88
CA PHE A 73 19.08 5.88 6.20
C PHE A 73 17.66 5.31 6.40
N TRP A 74 16.64 5.90 5.77
CA TRP A 74 15.24 5.53 5.94
C TRP A 74 14.75 4.46 4.95
N THR A 75 15.63 3.91 4.11
CA THR A 75 15.31 2.86 3.13
C THR A 75 14.58 1.65 3.74
N PRO A 76 14.98 1.10 4.91
CA PRO A 76 14.28 -0.03 5.52
C PRO A 76 12.83 0.30 5.88
N ILE A 77 12.60 1.49 6.41
CA ILE A 77 11.26 1.95 6.79
C ILE A 77 10.36 2.06 5.57
N ARG A 78 10.87 2.56 4.43
CA ARG A 78 10.07 2.60 3.19
C ARG A 78 9.66 1.21 2.70
N ILE A 79 10.57 0.23 2.80
CA ILE A 79 10.27 -1.14 2.39
C ILE A 79 9.20 -1.73 3.32
N VAL A 80 9.36 -1.58 4.63
CA VAL A 80 8.40 -2.06 5.63
C VAL A 80 7.04 -1.39 5.44
N THR A 81 7.00 -0.07 5.22
CA THR A 81 5.76 0.66 4.94
C THR A 81 5.13 0.20 3.63
N GLY A 82 5.90 0.06 2.55
CA GLY A 82 5.37 -0.42 1.26
C GLY A 82 4.81 -1.84 1.35
N VAL A 83 5.51 -2.75 2.03
CA VAL A 83 5.06 -4.13 2.26
C VAL A 83 3.83 -4.13 3.16
N GLY A 84 3.85 -3.35 4.24
CA GLY A 84 2.71 -3.21 5.16
C GLY A 84 1.47 -2.72 4.43
N VAL A 85 1.59 -1.66 3.62
CA VAL A 85 0.50 -1.09 2.82
C VAL A 85 0.01 -2.04 1.73
N ALA A 86 0.85 -2.94 1.20
CA ALA A 86 0.42 -3.94 0.22
C ALA A 86 -0.22 -5.18 0.86
N VAL A 87 0.31 -5.64 2.00
CA VAL A 87 -0.12 -6.88 2.68
C VAL A 87 -1.34 -6.64 3.56
N PHE A 88 -1.41 -5.50 4.23
CA PHE A 88 -2.52 -5.16 5.13
C PHE A 88 -3.89 -5.18 4.43
N PRO A 89 -4.09 -4.61 3.24
CA PRO A 89 -5.35 -4.74 2.49
C PRO A 89 -5.74 -6.19 2.18
N VAL A 90 -4.75 -7.03 1.87
CA VAL A 90 -4.95 -8.45 1.56
C VAL A 90 -5.35 -9.19 2.83
N TYR A 91 -4.62 -8.97 3.93
CA TYR A 91 -4.88 -9.60 5.21
C TYR A 91 -6.21 -9.17 5.80
N TYR A 92 -6.49 -7.85 5.78
CA TYR A 92 -7.73 -7.27 6.30
C TYR A 92 -8.96 -7.90 5.64
N LEU A 93 -8.99 -7.99 4.31
CA LEU A 93 -10.10 -8.62 3.59
C LEU A 93 -10.11 -10.16 3.68
N SER A 94 -8.96 -10.81 3.86
CA SER A 94 -8.88 -12.28 3.94
C SER A 94 -9.26 -12.84 5.31
N TYR A 95 -8.93 -12.13 6.39
CA TYR A 95 -9.11 -12.59 7.77
C TYR A 95 -10.43 -12.15 8.39
N SER A 96 -10.99 -11.03 7.93
CA SER A 96 -12.32 -10.65 8.32
C SER A 96 -13.29 -11.69 7.74
N THR A 97 -13.84 -12.53 8.61
CA THR A 97 -14.71 -13.67 8.31
C THR A 97 -15.97 -13.29 7.51
N LEU A 98 -16.24 -11.98 7.36
CA LEU A 98 -17.29 -11.38 6.54
C LEU A 98 -16.87 -11.08 5.08
N PHE A 99 -15.58 -11.15 4.73
CA PHE A 99 -15.02 -10.59 3.50
C PHE A 99 -14.18 -11.56 2.66
N ARG A 100 -14.20 -12.87 2.95
CA ARG A 100 -13.76 -13.86 1.94
C ARG A 100 -14.51 -13.52 0.67
N PHE A 101 -13.79 -13.10 -0.37
CA PHE A 101 -14.38 -12.63 -1.64
C PHE A 101 -15.59 -13.47 -1.99
N SER A 102 -16.74 -12.91 -1.67
CA SER A 102 -18.01 -13.61 -1.69
C SER A 102 -18.58 -13.41 -3.09
N ALA A 103 -19.44 -14.33 -3.53
CA ALA A 103 -20.20 -14.11 -4.75
C ALA A 103 -20.95 -12.75 -4.73
N THR A 104 -21.17 -12.16 -3.55
CA THR A 104 -21.88 -10.90 -3.39
C THR A 104 -21.00 -9.63 -3.48
N PHE A 105 -19.73 -9.69 -3.09
CA PHE A 105 -18.85 -8.50 -2.97
C PHE A 105 -17.45 -8.75 -3.52
N VAL A 106 -16.93 -7.75 -4.23
CA VAL A 106 -15.61 -7.81 -4.89
C VAL A 106 -14.76 -6.58 -4.54
N PRO A 107 -13.42 -6.67 -4.63
CA PRO A 107 -12.57 -5.49 -4.52
C PRO A 107 -12.97 -4.40 -5.51
N ALA A 108 -12.89 -3.15 -5.05
CA ALA A 108 -13.06 -1.96 -5.87
C ALA A 108 -11.72 -1.23 -6.07
N LEU A 109 -11.77 -0.10 -6.77
CA LEU A 109 -10.59 0.61 -7.26
C LEU A 109 -9.63 1.03 -6.14
N GLY A 110 -10.13 1.43 -4.98
CA GLY A 110 -9.31 1.86 -3.84
C GLY A 110 -8.39 0.75 -3.32
N TRP A 111 -8.88 -0.49 -3.30
CA TRP A 111 -8.09 -1.65 -2.89
C TRP A 111 -6.92 -1.90 -3.85
N TYR A 112 -7.18 -1.93 -5.16
CA TYR A 112 -6.15 -2.15 -6.17
C TYR A 112 -5.08 -1.05 -6.16
N LEU A 113 -5.50 0.22 -6.04
CA LEU A 113 -4.58 1.35 -5.99
C LEU A 113 -3.70 1.34 -4.74
N THR A 114 -4.23 0.91 -3.61
CA THR A 114 -3.46 0.79 -2.36
C THR A 114 -2.42 -0.32 -2.46
N VAL A 115 -2.79 -1.48 -2.98
CA VAL A 115 -1.85 -2.61 -3.20
C VAL A 115 -0.77 -2.23 -4.22
N LEU A 116 -1.16 -1.57 -5.32
CA LEU A 116 -0.24 -1.07 -6.33
C LEU A 116 0.72 -0.02 -5.74
N GLY A 117 0.19 0.92 -4.97
CA GLY A 117 0.97 1.95 -4.32
C GLY A 117 1.99 1.38 -3.33
N GLY A 118 1.58 0.42 -2.50
CA GLY A 118 2.47 -0.32 -1.59
C GLY A 118 3.59 -1.06 -2.34
N THR A 119 3.26 -1.77 -3.41
CA THR A 119 4.27 -2.47 -4.23
C THR A 119 5.26 -1.52 -4.91
N LEU A 120 4.82 -0.36 -5.39
CA LEU A 120 5.69 0.68 -5.96
C LEU A 120 6.64 1.26 -4.90
N LEU A 121 6.15 1.50 -3.68
CA LEU A 121 6.96 1.97 -2.56
C LEU A 121 8.04 0.94 -2.17
N SER A 122 7.67 -0.35 -2.08
CA SER A 122 8.62 -1.43 -1.80
C SER A 122 9.69 -1.56 -2.88
N HIS A 123 9.33 -1.46 -4.16
CA HIS A 123 10.28 -1.54 -5.27
C HIS A 123 11.21 -0.32 -5.34
N GLY A 124 10.69 0.87 -5.04
CA GLY A 124 11.48 2.09 -4.94
C GLY A 124 12.53 2.02 -3.82
N GLY A 125 12.18 1.45 -2.67
CA GLY A 125 13.09 1.24 -1.54
C GLY A 125 14.06 0.07 -1.71
N GLY A 126 13.59 -1.08 -2.19
CA GLY A 126 14.38 -2.32 -2.29
C GLY A 126 15.63 -2.20 -3.16
N ARG A 127 15.61 -1.35 -4.20
CA ARG A 127 16.78 -1.12 -5.06
C ARG A 127 17.87 -0.25 -4.43
N GLN A 128 17.57 0.47 -3.37
CA GLN A 128 18.56 1.27 -2.63
C GLN A 128 19.31 0.42 -1.58
N LEU A 129 18.73 -0.70 -1.17
CA LEU A 129 19.25 -1.59 -0.12
C LEU A 129 20.69 -2.11 -0.38
N PRO A 130 21.07 -2.58 -1.60
CA PRO A 130 22.42 -3.11 -1.83
C PRO A 130 23.51 -2.05 -1.67
N SER A 131 23.23 -0.82 -2.10
CA SER A 131 24.18 0.31 -2.00
C SER A 131 24.43 0.73 -0.56
N LEU A 132 23.42 0.58 0.29
CA LEU A 132 23.46 0.93 1.71
C LEU A 132 24.24 -0.14 2.49
N ILE A 133 23.99 -1.42 2.20
CA ILE A 133 24.76 -2.56 2.76
C ILE A 133 26.25 -2.41 2.42
N HIS A 134 26.57 -2.05 1.18
CA HIS A 134 27.96 -1.87 0.77
C HIS A 134 28.64 -0.68 1.48
N ARG A 135 27.93 0.44 1.71
CA ARG A 135 28.45 1.58 2.49
C ARG A 135 28.68 1.21 3.95
N LEU A 136 27.73 0.52 4.59
CA LEU A 136 27.88 0.09 5.99
C LEU A 136 29.06 -0.85 6.18
N LYS A 137 29.27 -1.80 5.26
CA LYS A 137 30.46 -2.66 5.27
C LYS A 137 31.76 -1.86 5.18
N ALA A 138 31.83 -0.91 4.25
CA ALA A 138 33.03 -0.08 4.06
C ALA A 138 33.36 0.80 5.28
N THR A 139 32.34 1.34 5.96
CA THR A 139 32.55 2.13 7.18
C THR A 139 32.97 1.27 8.37
N ALA A 140 32.51 0.01 8.45
CA ALA A 140 32.92 -0.92 9.48
C ALA A 140 34.40 -1.33 9.33
N THR A 141 34.86 -1.57 8.11
CA THR A 141 36.26 -1.94 7.82
C THR A 141 37.28 -0.81 8.03
N LEU A 142 36.83 0.45 8.08
CA LEU A 142 37.70 1.61 8.35
C LEU A 142 37.87 1.89 9.86
N ARG A 143 37.12 1.17 10.71
CA ARG A 143 37.15 1.32 12.16
C ARG A 143 37.98 0.25 12.88
N GLU A 144 38.45 -0.75 12.15
CA GLU A 144 39.43 -1.76 12.58
C GLU A 144 40.84 -1.31 12.18
#